data_AF-A0A954V445-F1
#
_entry.id   AF-A0A954V445-F1
#
_cell.length_a   1.000
_cell.length_b   1.000
_cell.length_c   1.000
_cell.angle_alpha   90.00
_cell.angle_beta   90.00
_cell.angle_gamma   90.00
#
_symmetry.space_group_name_H-M   'P 1'
#
loop_
_entity.id
_entity.type
_entity.pdbx_description
1 polymer ?
#
loop_
_entity_poly.entity_id
_entity_poly.type
_entity_poly.pdbx_seq_one_letter_code
_entity_poly.pdbx_strand_id
1 'polypeptide(L)'
;MNFRVDLTIFRGPLDLLLYLVRKHELDILNIPIAKVTAQYVTYMEVLQELNPNAVGDFIEMASTLIEIKSRMVLPRADEADEPLEDPREDLVEKLLEYKKYKDAAAILEDRGRGWQQSYSRLANDLPPRRIDPADQPIHEVELWDLVSAFGRVMREHETSQPSSIVYDDTPIHVH
;
A
#
# COMPACT_ATOMS: atom_id res chain seq x y z
N MET A 1 9.09 -28.28 -4.28
CA MET A 1 9.35 -26.84 -4.07
C MET A 1 8.25 -26.06 -4.77
N ASN A 2 7.27 -25.53 -4.02
CA ASN A 2 6.33 -24.57 -4.58
C ASN A 2 6.89 -23.17 -4.35
N PHE A 3 7.52 -22.60 -5.38
CA PHE A 3 7.80 -21.17 -5.40
C PHE A 3 6.48 -20.44 -5.66
N ARG A 4 5.85 -19.93 -4.60
CA ARG A 4 4.79 -18.92 -4.74
C ARG A 4 5.50 -17.60 -5.03
N VAL A 5 5.56 -17.23 -6.31
CA VAL A 5 5.92 -15.87 -6.69
C VAL A 5 4.66 -15.04 -6.46
N ASP A 6 4.58 -14.34 -5.32
CA ASP A 6 3.52 -13.38 -5.05
C ASP A 6 3.71 -12.16 -5.97
N LEU A 7 3.05 -12.18 -7.12
CA LEU A 7 2.89 -10.99 -7.97
C LEU A 7 1.57 -10.29 -7.63
N THR A 8 1.38 -9.93 -6.37
CA THR A 8 0.46 -8.84 -6.01
C THR A 8 1.18 -7.51 -6.26
N ILE A 9 1.43 -7.20 -7.54
CA ILE A 9 2.11 -5.97 -7.97
C ILE A 9 1.35 -4.73 -7.47
N PHE A 10 0.03 -4.86 -7.28
CA PHE A 10 -0.87 -3.78 -6.91
C PHE A 10 -1.56 -4.06 -5.58
N ARG A 11 -1.67 -3.02 -4.74
CA ARG A 11 -2.34 -3.09 -3.42
C ARG A 11 -3.86 -2.84 -3.51
N GLY A 12 -4.49 -3.24 -4.62
CA GLY A 12 -5.93 -3.08 -4.87
C GLY A 12 -6.26 -2.44 -6.23
N PRO A 13 -7.57 -2.26 -6.52
CA PRO A 13 -8.06 -1.80 -7.82
C PRO A 13 -7.71 -0.33 -8.13
N LEU A 14 -7.75 0.55 -7.13
CA LEU A 14 -7.36 1.96 -7.29
C LEU A 14 -5.86 2.12 -7.64
N ASP A 15 -5.02 1.24 -7.11
CA ASP A 15 -3.60 1.24 -7.37
C ASP A 15 -3.29 0.84 -8.83
N LEU A 16 -4.00 -0.19 -9.31
CA LEU A 16 -3.95 -0.58 -10.72
C LEU A 16 -4.43 0.54 -11.63
N LEU A 17 -5.53 1.23 -11.28
CA LEU A 17 -6.02 2.37 -12.05
C LEU A 17 -5.01 3.52 -12.12
N LEU A 18 -4.41 3.90 -10.98
CA LEU A 18 -3.35 4.91 -10.98
C LEU A 18 -2.15 4.49 -11.83
N TYR A 19 -1.78 3.21 -11.80
CA TYR A 19 -0.73 2.68 -12.67
C TYR A 19 -1.09 2.82 -14.14
N LEU A 20 -2.30 2.45 -14.56
CA LEU A 20 -2.76 2.56 -15.95
C LEU A 20 -2.81 4.02 -16.41
N VAL A 21 -3.33 4.93 -15.57
CA VAL A 21 -3.37 6.37 -15.86
C VAL A 21 -1.94 6.92 -16.06
N ARG A 22 -1.00 6.57 -15.17
CA ARG A 22 0.40 6.98 -15.29
C ARG A 22 1.11 6.37 -16.51
N LYS A 23 0.92 5.06 -16.77
CA LYS A 23 1.55 4.34 -17.88
C LYS A 23 1.18 4.90 -19.25
N HIS A 24 -0.02 5.46 -19.36
CA HIS A 24 -0.55 6.01 -20.61
C HIS A 24 -0.49 7.54 -20.66
N GLU A 25 0.23 8.19 -19.75
CA GLU A 25 0.40 9.64 -19.66
C GLU A 25 -0.96 10.38 -19.66
N LEU A 26 -1.95 9.78 -19.02
CA LEU A 26 -3.29 10.32 -18.93
C LEU A 26 -3.39 11.29 -17.76
N ASP A 27 -4.14 12.36 -17.94
CA ASP A 27 -4.51 13.27 -16.85
C ASP A 27 -5.54 12.58 -15.94
N ILE A 28 -5.27 12.56 -14.63
CA ILE A 28 -6.17 12.00 -13.61
C ILE A 28 -7.49 12.78 -13.56
N LEU A 29 -7.49 14.08 -13.89
CA LEU A 29 -8.70 14.89 -13.92
C LEU A 29 -9.53 14.62 -15.19
N ASN A 30 -8.89 14.12 -16.25
CA ASN A 30 -9.51 13.92 -17.56
C ASN A 30 -9.27 12.51 -18.10
N ILE A 31 -9.72 11.52 -17.32
CA ILE A 31 -9.52 10.10 -17.66
C ILE A 31 -10.41 9.72 -18.85
N PRO A 32 -9.84 9.19 -19.96
CA PRO A 32 -10.61 8.59 -21.03
C PRO A 32 -11.16 7.22 -20.58
N ILE A 33 -12.34 7.23 -19.97
CA ILE A 33 -12.97 6.04 -19.35
C ILE A 33 -12.97 4.85 -20.32
N ALA A 34 -13.38 5.03 -21.57
CA ALA A 34 -13.41 3.93 -22.55
C ALA A 34 -12.06 3.22 -22.72
N LYS A 35 -10.94 3.95 -22.73
CA LYS A 35 -9.59 3.39 -22.88
C LYS A 35 -9.13 2.71 -21.60
N VAL A 36 -9.34 3.34 -20.45
CA VAL A 36 -8.94 2.80 -19.15
C VAL A 36 -9.73 1.54 -18.80
N THR A 37 -11.05 1.54 -19.03
CA THR A 37 -11.89 0.36 -18.80
C THR A 37 -11.41 -0.84 -19.62
N ALA A 38 -11.10 -0.65 -20.91
CA ALA A 38 -10.61 -1.74 -21.76
C ALA A 38 -9.31 -2.33 -21.23
N GLN A 39 -8.35 -1.48 -20.84
CA GLN A 39 -7.07 -1.92 -20.29
C GLN A 39 -7.21 -2.59 -18.92
N TYR A 40 -8.10 -2.06 -18.09
CA TYR A 40 -8.38 -2.61 -16.77
C TYR A 40 -8.91 -4.04 -16.88
N VAL A 41 -9.87 -4.28 -17.77
CA VAL A 41 -10.43 -5.61 -18.02
C VAL A 41 -9.34 -6.57 -18.53
N THR A 42 -8.51 -6.15 -19.49
CA THR A 42 -7.38 -6.97 -19.97
C THR A 42 -6.40 -7.34 -18.86
N TYR A 43 -6.06 -6.41 -17.97
CA TYR A 43 -5.18 -6.69 -16.82
C TYR A 43 -5.85 -7.61 -15.80
N MET A 44 -7.16 -7.44 -15.58
CA MET A 44 -7.94 -8.26 -14.66
C MET A 44 -8.02 -9.73 -15.12
N GLU A 45 -8.18 -9.98 -16.42
CA GLU A 45 -8.16 -11.35 -16.98
C GLU A 45 -6.87 -12.09 -16.62
N VAL A 46 -5.71 -11.42 -16.75
CA VAL A 46 -4.40 -11.98 -16.35
C VAL A 46 -4.33 -12.20 -14.84
N LEU A 47 -4.84 -11.27 -14.02
CA LEU A 47 -4.86 -11.43 -12.57
C LEU A 47 -5.75 -12.59 -12.12
N GLN A 48 -6.87 -12.81 -12.80
CA GLN A 48 -7.80 -13.89 -12.50
C GLN A 48 -7.19 -15.28 -12.77
N GLU A 49 -6.39 -15.42 -13.83
CA GLU A 49 -5.64 -16.65 -14.12
C GLU A 49 -4.60 -16.96 -13.03
N LEU A 50 -3.97 -15.91 -12.47
CA LEU A 50 -2.92 -16.04 -11.46
C LEU A 50 -3.47 -16.32 -10.06
N ASN A 51 -4.53 -15.61 -9.64
CA ASN A 51 -5.10 -15.74 -8.31
C ASN A 51 -6.61 -15.39 -8.26
N PRO A 52 -7.50 -16.37 -8.52
CA PRO A 52 -8.95 -16.13 -8.56
C PRO A 52 -9.55 -15.73 -7.21
N ASN A 53 -8.90 -16.07 -6.09
CA ASN A 53 -9.40 -15.76 -4.75
C ASN A 53 -9.24 -14.26 -4.38
N ALA A 54 -8.43 -13.51 -5.13
CA ALA A 54 -8.09 -12.11 -4.82
C ALA A 54 -8.77 -11.09 -5.77
N VAL A 55 -9.75 -11.50 -6.58
CA VAL A 55 -10.30 -10.68 -7.69
C VAL A 55 -11.60 -9.96 -7.33
N GLY A 56 -12.22 -10.23 -6.18
CA GLY A 56 -13.54 -9.66 -5.81
C GLY A 56 -13.63 -8.15 -5.98
N ASP A 57 -12.73 -7.42 -5.32
CA ASP A 57 -12.65 -5.95 -5.37
C ASP A 57 -12.35 -5.43 -6.80
N PHE A 58 -11.65 -6.23 -7.61
CA PHE A 58 -11.34 -5.87 -8.98
C PHE A 58 -12.57 -5.97 -9.90
N ILE A 59 -13.44 -6.96 -9.67
CA ILE A 59 -14.70 -7.14 -10.41
C ILE A 59 -15.68 -6.03 -10.08
N GLU A 60 -15.77 -5.64 -8.81
CA GLU A 60 -16.57 -4.49 -8.38
C GLU A 60 -16.16 -3.23 -9.15
N MET A 61 -14.86 -2.91 -9.14
CA MET A 61 -14.33 -1.75 -9.88
C MET A 61 -14.53 -1.88 -11.39
N ALA A 62 -14.37 -3.07 -11.98
CA ALA A 62 -14.65 -3.29 -13.41
C ALA A 62 -16.10 -2.95 -13.75
N SER A 63 -17.03 -3.36 -12.90
CA SER A 63 -18.47 -3.10 -13.05
C SER A 63 -18.75 -1.60 -13.00
N THR A 64 -18.16 -0.88 -12.03
CA THR A 64 -18.23 0.59 -11.93
C THR A 64 -17.69 1.27 -13.19
N LEU A 65 -16.54 0.85 -13.70
CA LEU A 65 -15.94 1.43 -14.91
C LEU A 65 -16.80 1.20 -16.16
N ILE A 66 -17.45 0.04 -16.27
CA ILE A 66 -18.37 -0.26 -17.38
C ILE A 66 -19.65 0.58 -17.26
N GLU A 67 -20.18 0.75 -16.05
CA GLU A 67 -21.32 1.61 -15.78
C GLU A 67 -21.05 3.06 -16.18
N ILE A 68 -19.93 3.63 -15.72
CA ILE A 68 -19.51 5.00 -16.08
C ILE A 68 -19.37 5.11 -17.60
N LYS A 69 -18.70 4.14 -18.25
CA LYS A 69 -18.57 4.13 -19.72
C LYS A 69 -19.93 4.13 -20.42
N SER A 70 -20.88 3.34 -19.93
CA SER A 70 -22.23 3.24 -20.50
C SER A 70 -22.96 4.59 -20.39
N ARG A 71 -22.99 5.18 -19.18
CA ARG A 71 -23.61 6.49 -18.93
C ARG A 71 -23.02 7.62 -19.79
N MET A 72 -21.71 7.57 -20.06
CA MET A 72 -21.04 8.56 -20.91
C MET A 72 -21.38 8.44 -22.41
N VAL A 73 -21.79 7.26 -22.88
CA VAL A 73 -22.01 6.98 -24.32
C VAL A 73 -23.49 6.96 -24.68
N LEU A 74 -24.38 6.74 -23.71
CA LEU A 74 -25.82 6.67 -23.93
C LEU A 74 -26.40 8.01 -24.42
N PRO A 75 -27.22 8.01 -25.50
CA PRO A 75 -27.97 9.20 -25.92
C PRO A 75 -28.94 9.62 -24.81
N ARG A 76 -29.05 10.93 -24.57
CA ARG A 76 -29.98 11.47 -23.58
C ARG A 76 -31.35 11.67 -24.22
N ALA A 77 -32.41 11.34 -23.48
CA ALA A 77 -33.74 11.86 -23.79
C ALA A 77 -33.76 13.34 -23.37
N ASP A 78 -34.29 14.22 -24.23
CA ASP A 78 -34.21 15.68 -24.12
C ASP A 78 -34.96 16.30 -22.91
N GLU A 79 -35.30 15.55 -21.86
CA GLU A 79 -36.25 15.96 -20.81
C GLU A 79 -35.63 16.23 -19.42
N ALA A 80 -34.30 16.30 -19.27
CA ALA A 80 -33.69 16.63 -17.98
C ALA A 80 -32.94 17.99 -18.02
N ASP A 81 -33.59 19.03 -17.50
CA ASP A 81 -33.04 20.38 -17.26
C ASP A 81 -32.05 20.44 -16.06
N GLU A 82 -31.70 19.31 -15.45
CA GLU A 82 -30.73 19.27 -14.36
C GLU A 82 -29.29 19.28 -14.90
N PRO A 83 -28.37 20.06 -14.29
CA PRO A 83 -26.96 20.00 -14.63
C PRO A 83 -26.45 18.59 -14.37
N LEU A 84 -26.11 17.88 -15.45
CA LEU A 84 -25.64 16.51 -15.32
C LEU A 84 -24.25 16.50 -14.67
N GLU A 85 -24.17 15.96 -13.46
CA GLU A 85 -22.91 15.66 -12.79
C GLU A 85 -22.06 14.74 -13.68
N ASP A 86 -20.75 14.98 -13.71
CA ASP A 86 -19.85 14.17 -14.54
C ASP A 86 -19.78 12.76 -13.93
N PRO A 87 -20.22 11.70 -14.63
CA PRO A 87 -20.32 10.36 -14.04
C PRO A 87 -18.98 9.78 -13.57
N ARG A 88 -17.84 10.43 -13.91
CA ARG A 88 -16.51 10.04 -13.44
C ARG A 88 -16.02 10.79 -12.20
N GLU A 89 -16.74 11.80 -11.71
CA GLU A 89 -16.30 12.70 -10.64
C GLU A 89 -15.92 11.93 -9.36
N ASP A 90 -16.80 11.07 -8.87
CA ASP A 90 -16.55 10.19 -7.71
C ASP A 90 -15.28 9.34 -7.87
N LEU A 91 -15.02 8.83 -9.07
CA LEU A 91 -13.86 8.01 -9.34
C LEU A 91 -12.58 8.85 -9.30
N VAL A 92 -12.61 10.04 -9.89
CA VAL A 92 -11.48 10.97 -9.89
C VAL A 92 -11.13 11.39 -8.46
N GLU A 93 -12.14 11.71 -7.64
CA GLU A 93 -11.93 12.07 -6.23
C GLU A 93 -11.25 10.94 -5.46
N LYS A 94 -11.76 9.71 -5.57
CA LYS A 94 -11.15 8.52 -4.93
C LYS A 94 -9.73 8.27 -5.39
N LEU A 95 -9.43 8.47 -6.67
CA LEU A 95 -8.07 8.31 -7.21
C LEU A 95 -7.11 9.38 -6.69
N LEU A 96 -7.56 10.63 -6.55
CA LEU A 96 -6.77 11.72 -5.98
C LEU A 96 -6.49 11.49 -4.50
N GLU A 97 -7.50 11.06 -3.74
CA GLU A 97 -7.37 10.73 -2.33
C GLU A 97 -6.39 9.57 -2.12
N TYR A 98 -6.57 8.47 -2.86
CA TYR A 98 -5.66 7.34 -2.77
C TYR A 98 -4.22 7.73 -3.17
N LYS A 99 -4.05 8.54 -4.22
CA LYS A 99 -2.74 9.07 -4.61
C LYS A 99 -2.09 9.86 -3.48
N LYS A 100 -2.83 10.74 -2.81
CA LYS A 100 -2.33 11.53 -1.67
C LYS A 100 -1.79 10.62 -0.56
N TYR A 101 -2.54 9.57 -0.19
CA TYR A 101 -2.08 8.62 0.82
C TYR A 101 -0.90 7.78 0.36
N LYS A 102 -0.88 7.35 -0.91
CA LYS A 102 0.24 6.62 -1.49
C LYS A 102 1.53 7.44 -1.47
N ASP A 103 1.44 8.71 -1.84
CA ASP A 103 2.58 9.63 -1.83
C ASP A 103 3.06 9.90 -0.39
N ALA A 104 2.14 10.08 0.57
CA ALA A 104 2.50 10.22 1.98
C ALA A 104 3.16 8.96 2.56
N ALA A 105 2.67 7.78 2.20
CA ALA A 105 3.26 6.50 2.60
C ALA A 105 4.69 6.34 2.06
N ALA A 106 4.93 6.74 0.80
CA ALA A 106 6.27 6.72 0.21
C ALA A 106 7.26 7.64 0.96
N ILE A 107 6.82 8.83 1.37
CA ILE A 107 7.64 9.76 2.19
C ILE A 107 7.98 9.15 3.55
N LEU A 108 7.00 8.51 4.21
CA LEU A 108 7.21 7.84 5.50
C LEU A 108 8.17 6.66 5.38
N GLU A 109 8.04 5.87 4.32
CA GLU A 109 8.93 4.75 4.04
C GLU A 109 10.38 5.23 3.85
N ASP A 110 10.58 6.34 3.12
CA ASP A 110 11.90 6.91 2.91
C ASP A 110 12.54 7.43 4.21
N ARG A 111 11.76 8.09 5.05
CA ARG A 111 12.20 8.49 6.40
C ARG A 111 12.53 7.30 7.27
N GLY A 112 11.73 6.22 7.18
CA GLY A 112 11.99 4.97 7.88
C GLY A 112 13.31 4.34 7.47
N ARG A 113 13.61 4.32 6.17
CA ARG A 113 14.92 3.86 5.65
C ARG A 113 16.07 4.72 6.16
N GLY A 114 15.92 6.05 6.18
CA GLY A 114 16.93 6.94 6.76
C GLY A 114 17.14 6.69 8.26
N TRP A 115 16.05 6.46 9.01
CA TRP A 115 16.13 6.15 10.43
C TRP A 115 16.84 4.83 10.71
N GLN A 116 16.62 3.80 9.89
CA GLN A 116 17.30 2.49 10.03
C GLN A 116 18.82 2.58 9.86
N GLN A 117 19.34 3.61 9.18
CA GLN A 117 20.77 3.86 9.05
C GLN A 117 21.35 4.60 10.28
N SER A 118 20.51 5.05 11.20
CA SER A 118 20.95 5.72 12.43
C SER A 118 21.18 4.69 13.53
N TYR A 119 22.41 4.62 14.05
CA TYR A 119 22.76 3.77 15.18
C TYR A 119 22.74 4.58 16.48
N SER A 120 22.03 4.07 17.50
CA SER A 120 22.15 4.62 18.85
C SER A 120 23.53 4.29 19.42
N ARG A 121 24.08 5.19 20.23
CA ARG A 121 25.29 4.88 20.99
C ARG A 121 24.94 3.84 22.05
N LEU A 122 25.56 2.66 21.95
CA LEU A 122 25.39 1.56 22.92
C LEU A 122 26.04 1.87 24.28
N ALA A 123 27.06 2.72 24.28
CA ALA A 123 27.75 3.15 25.49
C ALA A 123 27.33 4.57 25.86
N ASN A 124 26.86 4.71 27.10
CA ASN A 124 26.66 6.00 27.73
C ASN A 124 27.95 6.36 28.47
N ASP A 125 28.88 7.03 27.79
CA ASP A 125 30.15 7.48 28.39
C ASP A 125 29.95 8.65 29.37
N LEU A 126 28.70 9.12 29.55
CA LEU A 126 28.36 10.08 30.58
C LEU A 126 28.61 9.43 31.94
N PRO A 127 29.22 10.16 32.91
CA PRO A 127 29.29 9.67 34.28
C PRO A 127 27.87 9.30 34.73
N PRO A 128 27.69 8.16 35.45
CA PRO A 128 26.39 7.70 35.85
C PRO A 128 25.71 8.83 36.60
N ARG A 129 24.67 9.40 35.97
CA ARG A 129 23.78 10.32 36.65
C ARG A 129 23.18 9.47 37.76
N ARG A 130 23.58 9.73 39.02
CA ARG A 130 22.92 9.15 40.19
C ARG A 130 21.48 9.64 40.18
N ILE A 131 20.65 8.92 39.45
CA ILE A 131 19.20 9.06 39.50
C ILE A 131 18.80 8.01 40.52
N ASP A 132 18.43 8.45 41.71
CA ASP A 132 17.79 7.55 42.67
C ASP A 132 16.43 7.18 42.09
N PRO A 133 16.12 5.90 41.82
CA PRO A 133 14.80 5.49 41.37
C PRO A 133 13.70 5.89 42.37
N ALA A 134 14.05 6.06 43.65
CA ALA A 134 13.13 6.53 44.68
C ALA A 134 12.77 8.02 44.55
N ASP A 135 13.58 8.82 43.85
CA ASP A 135 13.33 10.24 43.58
C ASP A 135 12.49 10.46 42.32
N GLN A 136 12.20 9.41 41.54
CA GLN A 136 11.31 9.53 40.40
C GLN A 136 9.85 9.46 40.86
N PRO A 137 9.04 10.50 40.58
CA PRO A 137 7.61 10.40 40.83
C PRO A 137 7.06 9.23 40.01
N ILE A 138 6.29 8.35 40.66
CA ILE A 138 5.53 7.32 39.95
C ILE A 138 4.56 8.08 39.02
N HIS A 139 4.86 8.10 37.74
CA HIS A 139 3.94 8.65 36.75
C HIS A 139 2.68 7.79 36.74
N GLU A 140 1.51 8.42 36.64
CA GLU A 140 0.27 7.70 36.36
C GLU A 140 0.45 6.98 35.02
N VAL A 141 0.34 5.65 35.06
CA VAL A 141 0.52 4.80 33.89
C VAL A 141 -0.86 4.39 33.41
N GLU A 142 -1.13 4.59 32.14
CA GLU A 142 -2.38 4.15 31.52
C GLU A 142 -2.21 2.77 30.87
N LEU A 143 -3.33 2.10 30.59
CA LEU A 143 -3.33 0.81 29.88
C LEU A 143 -2.60 0.90 28.53
N TRP A 144 -2.65 2.06 27.88
CA TRP A 144 -1.98 2.30 26.60
C TRP A 144 -0.46 2.27 26.69
N ASP A 145 0.12 2.63 27.83
CA ASP A 145 1.56 2.52 28.05
C ASP A 145 1.99 1.05 28.14
N LEU A 146 1.18 0.22 28.79
CA LEU A 146 1.42 -1.22 28.88
C LEU A 146 1.29 -1.90 27.51
N VAL A 147 0.25 -1.54 26.73
CA VAL A 147 0.06 -2.03 25.36
C VAL A 147 1.23 -1.61 24.46
N SER A 148 1.70 -0.37 24.58
CA SER A 148 2.83 0.15 23.81
C SER A 148 4.15 -0.55 24.17
N ALA A 149 4.38 -0.78 25.47
CA ALA A 149 5.54 -1.52 25.95
C ALA A 149 5.51 -2.97 25.46
N PHE A 150 4.36 -3.64 25.55
CA PHE A 150 4.18 -5.00 25.04
C PHE A 150 4.41 -5.07 23.52
N GLY A 151 3.85 -4.14 22.75
CA GLY A 151 4.08 -4.04 21.31
C GLY A 151 5.55 -3.79 20.95
N ARG A 152 6.31 -3.06 21.78
CA ARG A 152 7.75 -2.87 21.59
C ARG A 152 8.51 -4.19 21.77
N VAL A 153 8.22 -4.94 22.83
CA VAL A 153 8.86 -6.24 23.11
C VAL A 153 8.55 -7.26 22.01
N MET A 154 7.30 -7.33 21.53
CA MET A 154 6.91 -8.26 20.48
C MET A 154 7.66 -7.99 19.16
N ARG A 155 7.79 -6.72 18.74
CA ARG A 155 8.54 -6.35 17.53
C ARG A 155 10.03 -6.68 17.63
N GLU A 156 10.62 -6.51 18.81
CA GLU A 156 12.03 -6.83 19.06
C GLU A 156 12.29 -8.34 18.96
N HIS A 157 11.33 -9.15 19.41
CA HIS A 157 11.41 -10.61 19.34
C HIS A 157 11.14 -11.18 17.94
N GLU A 158 10.29 -10.55 17.13
CA GLU A 158 10.06 -10.91 15.72
C GLU A 158 11.29 -10.65 14.84
N THR A 159 12.03 -9.58 15.13
CA THR A 159 13.24 -9.21 14.37
C THR A 159 14.43 -10.16 14.67
N SER A 160 14.37 -10.90 15.79
CA SER A 160 15.45 -11.75 16.29
C SER A 160 15.30 -13.24 15.97
N GLN A 161 14.37 -13.67 15.11
CA GLN A 161 14.43 -15.04 14.59
C GLN A 161 15.64 -15.15 13.65
N PRO A 162 16.69 -15.92 14.00
CA PRO A 162 17.81 -16.10 13.09
C PRO A 162 17.28 -16.86 11.88
N SER A 163 17.36 -16.25 10.70
CA SER A 163 17.25 -17.00 9.45
C SER A 163 18.28 -18.12 9.54
N SER A 164 17.85 -19.39 9.51
CA SER A 164 18.78 -20.49 9.41
C SER A 164 19.49 -20.33 8.07
N ILE A 165 20.71 -19.79 8.09
CA ILE A 165 21.60 -19.79 6.93
C ILE A 165 21.95 -21.25 6.71
N VAL A 166 21.19 -21.89 5.84
CA VAL A 166 21.52 -23.21 5.31
C VAL A 166 22.68 -22.95 4.35
N TYR A 167 23.89 -23.33 4.77
CA TYR A 167 25.03 -23.39 3.87
C TYR A 167 24.70 -24.44 2.80
N ASP A 168 24.62 -23.99 1.56
CA ASP A 168 24.55 -24.87 0.41
C ASP A 168 25.95 -25.46 0.19
N ASP A 169 26.14 -26.73 0.53
CA ASP A 169 27.37 -27.50 0.33
C ASP A 169 27.61 -27.86 -1.15
N THR A 170 26.99 -27.15 -2.11
CA THR A 170 27.32 -27.32 -3.52
C THR A 170 28.77 -26.87 -3.75
N PRO A 171 29.69 -27.77 -4.13
CA PRO A 171 31.07 -27.39 -4.36
C PRO A 171 31.12 -26.41 -5.54
N ILE A 172 31.55 -25.18 -5.27
CA ILE A 172 31.91 -24.24 -6.33
C ILE A 172 33.12 -24.87 -7.03
N HIS A 173 32.93 -25.29 -8.28
CA HIS A 173 33.90 -26.05 -9.07
C HIS A 173 35.34 -25.58 -8.87
N VAL A 174 36.21 -26.56 -8.60
CA VAL A 174 37.66 -26.44 -8.61
C VAL A 174 38.15 -26.76 -10.03
N HIS A 175 38.85 -25.78 -10.61
CA HIS A 175 39.55 -25.75 -11.90
C HIS A 175 38.73 -25.75 -13.20
#